data_AF-A0AAD5CUC7-F1
#
_entry.id   AF-A0AAD5CUC7-F1
#
_cell.length_a   1.000
_cell.length_b   1.000
_cell.length_c   1.000
_cell.angle_alpha   90.00
_cell.angle_beta   90.00
_cell.angle_gamma   90.00
#
_symmetry.space_group_name_H-M   'P 1'
#
loop_
_entity.id
_entity.type
_entity.pdbx_description
1 polymer ?
#
loop_
_entity_poly.entity_id
_entity_poly.type
_entity_poly.pdbx_seq_one_letter_code
_entity_poly.pdbx_strand_id
1 'polypeptide(L)'
;MPPLVWDTGLARYADLYARQRRQDCLLKHSNGPFGENIFWGSGDGWTPAQASMAWVAEQRWYRYGSNSCTGGRECGHYTQIVWKKTKKIGCARVTCFGGRVEKSEWAMAMNGNEKRVESGQTTTTISGYTAVMGG
;
A
#
# COMPACT_ATOMS: atom_id res chain seq x y z
N MET A 1 -13.43 -6.02 -14.92
CA MET A 1 -12.19 -6.38 -14.20
C MET A 1 -12.47 -7.68 -13.48
N PRO A 2 -11.67 -8.75 -13.65
CA PRO A 2 -11.90 -9.99 -12.91
C PRO A 2 -11.63 -9.79 -11.41
N PRO A 3 -12.29 -10.54 -10.51
CA PRO A 3 -12.00 -10.48 -9.08
C PRO A 3 -10.56 -10.91 -8.78
N LEU A 4 -10.00 -10.35 -7.70
CA LEU A 4 -8.68 -10.76 -7.20
C LEU A 4 -8.76 -12.12 -6.52
N VAL A 5 -7.69 -12.91 -6.67
CA VAL A 5 -7.54 -14.23 -6.05
C VAL A 5 -6.58 -14.12 -4.86
N TRP A 6 -6.92 -14.73 -3.74
CA TRP A 6 -6.00 -14.79 -2.60
C TRP A 6 -4.76 -15.62 -2.91
N ASP A 7 -3.58 -15.13 -2.55
CA ASP A 7 -2.31 -15.83 -2.70
C ASP A 7 -1.59 -15.93 -1.34
N THR A 8 -1.37 -17.15 -0.88
CA THR A 8 -0.76 -17.44 0.43
C THR A 8 0.70 -17.02 0.49
N GLY A 9 1.41 -17.00 -0.63
CA GLY A 9 2.78 -16.50 -0.72
C GLY A 9 2.85 -15.00 -0.53
N LEU A 10 1.95 -14.24 -1.17
CA LEU A 10 1.82 -12.80 -0.93
C LEU A 10 1.41 -12.48 0.50
N ALA A 11 0.51 -13.27 1.09
CA ALA A 11 0.08 -13.07 2.47
C ALA A 11 1.23 -13.29 3.46
N ARG A 12 2.04 -14.33 3.23
CA ARG A 12 3.27 -14.59 4.00
C ARG A 12 4.29 -13.47 3.83
N TYR A 13 4.46 -12.95 2.62
CA TYR A 13 5.32 -11.81 2.36
C TYR A 13 4.88 -10.57 3.15
N ALA A 14 3.60 -10.22 3.09
CA ALA A 14 3.01 -9.12 3.84
C ALA A 14 3.19 -9.28 5.35
N ASP A 15 3.01 -10.48 5.89
CA ASP A 15 3.20 -10.77 7.32
C ASP A 15 4.66 -10.59 7.75
N LEU A 16 5.61 -11.14 6.99
CA LEU A 16 7.04 -10.98 7.26
C LEU A 16 7.47 -9.52 7.23
N TYR A 17 6.93 -8.74 6.29
CA TYR A 17 7.25 -7.31 6.22
C TYR A 17 6.61 -6.52 7.37
N ALA A 18 5.31 -6.70 7.60
CA ALA A 18 4.59 -6.02 8.68
C ALA A 18 5.26 -6.28 10.04
N ARG A 19 5.73 -7.52 10.29
CA ARG A 19 6.45 -7.87 11.52
C ARG A 19 7.70 -7.02 11.77
N GLN A 20 8.40 -6.58 10.72
CA GLN A 20 9.58 -5.70 10.83
C GLN A 20 9.21 -4.27 11.22
N ARG A 21 7.96 -3.85 10.97
CA ARG A 21 7.44 -2.51 11.30
C ARG A 21 6.82 -2.42 12.69
N ARG A 22 6.64 -3.56 13.37
CA ARG A 22 5.98 -3.61 14.68
C ARG A 22 6.61 -2.73 15.75
N GLN A 23 7.90 -2.41 15.67
CA GLN A 23 8.58 -1.61 16.70
C GLN A 23 8.31 -0.11 16.60
N ASP A 24 8.05 0.41 15.41
CA ASP A 24 7.97 1.86 15.15
C ASP A 24 6.70 2.28 14.37
N CYS A 25 6.00 1.34 13.74
CA CYS A 25 4.79 1.53 12.94
C CYS A 25 4.89 2.59 11.83
N LEU A 26 6.10 2.90 11.34
CA LEU A 26 6.18 3.90 10.28
C LEU A 26 5.61 3.30 9.01
N LEU A 27 4.76 4.07 8.34
CA LEU A 27 4.25 3.82 7.00
C LEU A 27 5.39 3.93 5.99
N LYS A 28 6.21 2.89 5.92
CA LYS A 28 7.33 2.76 5.00
C LYS A 28 7.02 1.62 4.06
N HIS A 29 7.29 1.82 2.77
CA HIS A 29 7.18 0.75 1.79
C HIS A 29 8.34 -0.23 1.89
N SER A 30 8.07 -1.51 1.61
CA SER A 30 9.07 -2.59 1.67
C SER A 30 10.20 -2.47 0.65
N ASN A 31 9.96 -1.71 -0.43
CA ASN A 31 10.82 -1.71 -1.61
C ASN A 31 11.00 -3.12 -2.23
N GLY A 32 10.07 -4.02 -1.93
CA GLY A 32 9.97 -5.32 -2.53
C GLY A 32 9.50 -5.32 -3.99
N PRO A 33 9.43 -6.52 -4.59
CA PRO A 33 9.06 -6.69 -6.00
C PRO A 33 7.55 -6.58 -6.27
N PHE A 34 6.73 -6.39 -5.23
CA PHE A 34 5.27 -6.40 -5.31
C PHE A 34 4.70 -4.99 -5.15
N GLY A 35 3.52 -4.76 -5.75
CA GLY A 35 2.70 -3.60 -5.42
C GLY A 35 2.26 -3.68 -3.96
N GLU A 36 2.15 -2.55 -3.29
CA GLU A 36 1.96 -2.54 -1.85
C GLU A 36 1.09 -1.35 -1.44
N ASN A 37 0.11 -1.62 -0.60
CA ASN A 37 -0.59 -0.60 0.17
C ASN A 37 -0.33 -0.87 1.65
N ILE A 38 -0.06 0.20 2.39
CA ILE A 38 0.16 0.16 3.83
C ILE A 38 -0.90 1.03 4.50
N PHE A 39 -1.34 0.60 5.66
CA PHE A 39 -2.36 1.30 6.44
C PHE A 39 -2.00 1.26 7.91
N TRP A 40 -2.21 2.39 8.56
CA TRP A 40 -2.05 2.53 9.99
C TRP A 40 -3.29 3.18 10.58
N GLY A 41 -3.72 2.70 11.74
CA GLY A 41 -4.76 3.33 12.52
C GLY A 41 -4.56 3.11 14.02
N SER A 42 -4.88 4.12 14.81
CA SER A 42 -4.98 4.01 16.27
C SER A 42 -6.37 3.50 16.70
N GLY A 43 -6.46 2.90 17.90
CA GLY A 43 -7.73 2.50 18.51
C GLY A 43 -8.14 1.06 18.21
N ASP A 44 -9.46 0.82 18.14
CA ASP A 44 -10.21 -0.44 18.36
C ASP A 44 -9.97 -1.59 17.36
N GLY A 45 -8.75 -1.77 16.87
CA GLY A 45 -8.40 -2.93 16.07
C GLY A 45 -9.10 -2.93 14.72
N TRP A 46 -8.79 -1.91 13.91
CA TRP A 46 -9.14 -1.81 12.49
C TRP A 46 -9.21 -3.17 11.81
N THR A 47 -10.25 -3.43 11.04
CA THR A 47 -10.45 -4.67 10.28
C THR A 47 -9.82 -4.57 8.88
N PRO A 48 -9.54 -5.70 8.18
CA PRO A 48 -9.03 -5.65 6.81
C PRO A 48 -10.01 -4.95 5.86
N ALA A 49 -11.32 -5.10 6.10
CA ALA A 49 -12.36 -4.45 5.33
C ALA A 49 -12.32 -2.92 5.48
N GLN A 50 -12.13 -2.41 6.71
CA GLN A 50 -12.03 -0.97 6.95
C GLN A 50 -10.78 -0.36 6.31
N ALA A 51 -9.63 -1.03 6.41
CA ALA A 51 -8.41 -0.59 5.71
C ALA A 51 -8.62 -0.57 4.19
N SER A 52 -9.26 -1.61 3.65
CA SER A 52 -9.61 -1.71 2.22
C SER A 52 -10.53 -0.57 1.77
N MET A 53 -11.56 -0.26 2.56
CA MET A 53 -12.46 0.86 2.27
C MET A 53 -11.74 2.21 2.32
N ALA A 54 -10.79 2.40 3.24
CA ALA A 54 -10.01 3.64 3.30
C ALA A 54 -9.19 3.87 2.02
N TRP A 55 -8.52 2.83 1.52
CA TRP A 55 -7.79 2.91 0.25
C TRP A 55 -8.74 3.12 -0.95
N VAL A 56 -9.88 2.43 -0.99
CA VAL A 56 -10.88 2.62 -2.06
C VAL A 56 -11.46 4.05 -2.04
N ALA A 57 -11.64 4.62 -0.85
CA ALA A 57 -12.23 5.95 -0.67
C ALA A 57 -11.39 7.08 -1.30
N GLU A 58 -10.11 6.84 -1.62
CA GLU A 58 -9.27 7.78 -2.37
C GLU A 58 -9.72 7.96 -3.83
N GLN A 59 -10.63 7.11 -4.34
CA GLN A 59 -11.29 7.31 -5.63
C GLN A 59 -11.82 8.74 -5.80
N ARG A 60 -12.30 9.35 -4.71
CA ARG A 60 -12.80 10.74 -4.70
C ARG A 60 -11.75 11.78 -5.12
N TRP A 61 -10.46 11.45 -4.99
CA TRP A 61 -9.33 12.31 -5.34
C TRP A 61 -8.68 11.95 -6.67
N TYR A 62 -9.03 10.80 -7.26
CA TYR A 62 -8.48 10.34 -8.53
C TYR A 62 -9.14 11.03 -9.72
N ARG A 63 -8.33 11.62 -10.59
CA ARG A 63 -8.77 12.27 -11.83
C ARG A 63 -8.52 11.35 -13.01
N TYR A 64 -9.59 10.72 -13.50
CA TYR A 64 -9.53 9.76 -14.61
C TYR A 64 -8.94 10.35 -15.89
N GLY A 65 -9.32 11.59 -16.25
CA GLY A 65 -8.88 12.23 -17.49
C GLY A 65 -7.38 12.53 -17.54
N SER A 66 -6.76 12.83 -16.40
CA SER A 66 -5.33 13.15 -16.28
C SER A 66 -4.51 12.01 -15.69
N ASN A 67 -5.16 10.90 -15.31
CA ASN A 67 -4.51 9.74 -14.70
C ASN A 67 -3.71 10.10 -13.43
N SER A 68 -4.18 11.09 -12.67
CA SER A 68 -3.44 11.73 -11.56
C SER A 68 -4.30 11.92 -10.32
N CYS A 69 -3.65 12.20 -9.19
CA CYS A 69 -4.33 12.62 -7.97
C CYS A 69 -4.64 14.12 -8.01
N THR A 70 -5.71 14.51 -7.31
CA THR A 70 -5.94 15.93 -7.00
C THR A 70 -4.78 16.46 -6.16
N GLY A 71 -4.28 17.66 -6.45
CA GLY A 71 -3.09 18.21 -5.79
C GLY A 71 -3.16 18.17 -4.26
N GLY A 72 -2.08 17.70 -3.64
CA GLY A 72 -1.98 17.53 -2.17
C GLY A 72 -2.85 16.41 -1.59
N ARG A 73 -3.39 15.51 -2.43
CA ARG A 73 -4.18 14.35 -2.01
C ARG A 73 -3.56 13.06 -2.54
N GLU A 74 -3.73 12.01 -1.76
CA GLU A 74 -3.34 10.65 -2.12
C GLU A 74 -4.44 9.97 -2.95
N CYS A 75 -4.01 9.22 -3.95
CA CYS A 75 -4.86 8.31 -4.70
C CYS A 75 -4.13 7.04 -5.17
N GLY A 76 -2.84 6.90 -4.82
CA GLY A 76 -2.03 5.74 -5.13
C GLY A 76 -2.65 4.44 -4.66
N HIS A 77 -3.21 4.40 -3.44
CA HIS A 77 -3.78 3.17 -2.89
C HIS A 77 -5.02 2.72 -3.65
N TYR A 78 -5.92 3.64 -3.99
CA TYR A 78 -7.08 3.32 -4.84
C TYR A 78 -6.61 2.72 -6.16
N THR A 79 -5.64 3.36 -6.81
CA THR A 79 -5.23 2.95 -8.15
C THR A 79 -4.48 1.64 -8.18
N GLN A 80 -3.79 1.28 -7.08
CA GLN A 80 -3.21 -0.04 -6.89
C GLN A 80 -4.30 -1.12 -6.73
N ILE A 81 -5.40 -0.84 -6.04
CA ILE A 81 -6.54 -1.77 -5.89
C ILE A 81 -7.21 -2.05 -7.23
N VAL A 82 -7.45 -1.01 -8.03
CA VAL A 82 -8.14 -1.13 -9.33
C VAL A 82 -7.19 -1.41 -10.49
N TRP A 83 -5.93 -1.77 -10.21
CA TRP A 83 -4.92 -1.96 -11.24
C TRP A 83 -5.25 -3.18 -12.11
N LYS A 84 -5.45 -2.95 -13.41
CA LYS A 84 -5.92 -3.99 -14.34
C LYS A 84 -5.00 -5.22 -14.40
N LYS A 85 -3.69 -5.03 -14.22
CA LYS A 85 -2.69 -6.12 -14.24
C LYS A 85 -2.64 -6.91 -12.93
N THR A 86 -3.18 -6.38 -11.83
CA THR A 86 -3.27 -7.09 -10.56
C THR A 86 -4.33 -8.19 -10.65
N LYS A 87 -3.98 -9.37 -10.14
CA LYS A 87 -4.77 -10.61 -10.16
C LYS A 87 -4.81 -11.33 -8.83
N LYS A 88 -3.81 -11.10 -7.99
CA LYS A 88 -3.60 -11.77 -6.73
C LYS A 88 -3.29 -10.78 -5.64
N ILE A 89 -3.68 -11.13 -4.43
CA ILE A 89 -3.52 -10.31 -3.24
C ILE A 89 -3.19 -11.18 -2.03
N GLY A 90 -2.41 -10.63 -1.12
CA GLY A 90 -2.21 -11.18 0.21
C GLY A 90 -2.05 -10.06 1.22
N CYS A 91 -2.69 -10.19 2.37
CA CYS A 91 -2.71 -9.17 3.41
C CYS A 91 -2.26 -9.76 4.75
N ALA A 92 -1.71 -8.92 5.61
CA ALA A 92 -1.39 -9.23 6.98
C ALA A 92 -1.71 -8.06 7.91
N ARG A 93 -1.98 -8.39 9.17
CA ARG A 93 -2.05 -7.41 10.27
C ARG A 93 -1.04 -7.77 11.32
N VAL A 94 -0.44 -6.73 11.87
CA VAL A 94 0.36 -6.83 13.08
C VAL A 94 -0.09 -5.77 14.08
N THR A 95 0.04 -6.11 15.36
CA THR A 95 -0.07 -5.12 16.43
C THR A 95 1.31 -4.56 16.72
N CYS A 96 1.41 -3.25 16.74
CA CYS A 96 2.65 -2.57 17.06
C CYS A 96 2.96 -2.60 18.56
N PHE A 97 4.24 -2.71 18.90
CA PHE A 97 4.76 -2.57 20.25
C PHE A 97 5.05 -1.09 20.55
N GLY A 98 4.55 -0.54 21.66
CA GLY A 98 5.01 0.76 22.17
C GLY A 98 4.28 2.02 21.68
N GLY A 99 3.01 1.92 21.28
CA GLY A 99 2.14 3.10 21.21
C GLY A 99 1.58 3.49 22.57
N ARG A 100 1.39 4.79 22.85
CA ARG A 100 0.65 5.27 24.05
C ARG A 100 -0.81 4.76 24.16
N VAL A 101 -1.30 4.03 23.15
CA VAL A 101 -2.61 3.35 23.07
C VAL A 101 -2.41 2.14 22.13
N GLU A 102 -3.21 1.07 22.24
CA GLU A 102 -3.13 -0.10 21.35
C GLU A 102 -3.19 0.31 19.85
N LYS A 103 -2.24 -0.19 19.06
CA LYS A 103 -2.02 0.21 17.65
C LYS A 103 -2.06 -1.02 16.74
N SER A 104 -2.88 -1.00 15.70
CA SER A 104 -2.93 -2.05 14.67
C SER A 104 -2.42 -1.51 13.32
N GLU A 105 -1.43 -2.19 12.75
CA GLU A 105 -0.89 -1.90 11.42
C GLU A 105 -1.35 -3.00 10.45
N TRP A 106 -1.74 -2.57 9.25
CA TRP A 106 -2.16 -3.43 8.15
C TRP A 106 -1.21 -3.26 6.99
N ALA A 107 -0.65 -4.37 6.52
CA ALA A 107 0.12 -4.43 5.28
C ALA A 107 -0.64 -5.26 4.25
N MET A 108 -0.78 -4.74 3.04
CA MET A 108 -1.38 -5.45 1.92
C MET A 108 -0.38 -5.50 0.76
N ALA A 109 0.04 -6.70 0.41
CA ALA A 109 0.85 -6.98 -0.77
C ALA A 109 -0.05 -7.42 -1.93
N MET A 110 0.09 -6.77 -3.08
CA MET A 110 -0.62 -7.12 -4.31
C MET A 110 0.37 -7.55 -5.38
N ASN A 111 0.00 -8.52 -6.22
CA ASN A 111 0.80 -8.79 -7.41
C ASN A 111 0.61 -7.65 -8.43
N GLY A 112 1.70 -7.07 -8.86
CA GLY A 112 1.67 -5.89 -9.71
C GLY A 112 3.09 -5.38 -9.79
N ASN A 113 3.82 -5.84 -10.79
CA ASN A 113 5.27 -5.63 -10.93
C ASN A 113 5.65 -4.16 -11.22
N GLU A 114 4.69 -3.23 -11.18
CA GLU A 114 4.88 -1.82 -11.49
C GLU A 114 4.47 -1.02 -10.26
N LYS A 115 5.48 -0.57 -9.48
CA LYS A 115 5.27 0.53 -8.52
C LYS A 115 4.80 1.73 -9.33
N ARG A 116 3.59 2.21 -9.08
CA ARG A 116 3.10 3.39 -9.77
C ARG A 116 3.84 4.61 -9.21
N VAL A 117 4.64 5.25 -10.06
CA VAL A 117 5.20 6.57 -9.74
C VAL A 117 4.03 7.56 -9.78
N GLU A 118 3.76 8.21 -8.65
CA GLU A 118 2.75 9.27 -8.61
C GLU A 118 3.26 10.48 -9.42
N SER A 119 2.39 11.08 -10.22
CA SER A 119 2.72 12.29 -10.97
C SER A 119 3.01 13.43 -9.99
N GLY A 120 4.30 13.71 -9.77
CA GLY A 120 4.80 14.65 -8.76
C GLY A 120 6.14 14.22 -8.14
N GLN A 121 6.53 12.95 -8.27
CA GLN A 121 7.85 12.44 -7.87
C GLN A 121 8.81 12.46 -9.07
N THR A 122 9.97 13.11 -8.93
CA THR A 122 11.04 13.12 -9.94
C THR A 122 11.73 11.76 -9.99
N THR A 123 11.54 11.03 -11.09
CA THR A 123 12.35 9.84 -11.40
C THR A 123 13.69 10.25 -11.98
N THR A 124 14.77 10.08 -11.22
CA THR A 124 16.13 10.04 -11.76
C THR A 124 16.46 8.60 -12.13
N THR A 125 16.62 8.32 -13.42
CA THR A 125 17.13 7.03 -13.89
C THR A 125 18.63 6.98 -13.66
N ILE A 126 19.08 6.33 -12.60
CA ILE A 126 20.47 5.89 -12.47
C ILE A 126 20.50 4.45 -12.95
N SER A 127 21.41 4.16 -13.88
CA SER A 127 21.65 2.85 -14.51
C SER A 127 21.20 1.65 -13.67
N GLY A 128 20.05 1.07 -14.03
CA GLY A 128 19.57 -0.22 -13.48
C GLY A 128 18.68 -0.18 -12.23
N TYR A 129 18.40 0.97 -11.61
CA TYR A 129 17.52 1.05 -10.43
C TYR A 129 16.56 2.25 -10.49
N THR A 130 15.26 2.00 -10.38
CA THR A 130 14.25 3.05 -10.17
C THR A 130 14.12 3.31 -8.67
N ALA A 131 14.80 4.35 -8.19
CA ALA A 131 14.63 4.86 -6.83
C ALA A 131 13.61 6.00 -6.83
N VAL A 132 12.59 5.91 -5.97
CA VAL A 132 11.65 7.00 -5.69
C VAL A 132 12.25 7.85 -4.57
N MET A 133 12.66 9.08 -4.89
CA MET A 133 13.14 10.06 -3.91
C MET A 133 12.03 11.08 -3.66
N GLY A 134 11.58 11.21 -2.42
CA GLY A 134 10.61 12.23 -2.01
C GLY A 134 11.29 13.59 -1.86
N GLY A 135 10.65 14.64 -2.38
CA GLY A 135 10.99 16.05 -2.15
C GLY A 135 10.12 16.68 -1.08
#